data_AF-A0A3B8WIS5-F1
#
_entry.id   AF-A0A3B8WIS5-F1
#
_cell.length_a   1.000
_cell.length_b   1.000
_cell.length_c   1.000
_cell.angle_alpha   90.00
_cell.angle_beta   90.00
_cell.angle_gamma   90.00
#
_symmetry.space_group_name_H-M   'P 1'
#
loop_
_entity.id
_entity.type
_entity.pdbx_description
1 polymer ?
#
loop_
_entity_poly.entity_id
_entity_poly.type
_entity_poly.pdbx_seq_one_letter_code
_entity_poly.pdbx_strand_id
1 'polypeptide(L)'
;MILFWLILIPFLGGMLCWHSERWGEQAPRWIALATMLFVLAVSVVLWAGGDFSAYGAGERPWLLEWRVPWIPRFGIEIHLALDGLSLILIALTGFLGALAVLCSWKEIVERVGFFHLNLLFVLGGVVGVFLALDLLLFFLFWEVMLV
;
A
#
# COMPACT_ATOMS: atom_id res chain seq x y z
N MET A 1 11.74 1.89 -7.90
CA MET A 1 11.49 3.16 -7.18
C MET A 1 9.99 3.41 -6.93
N ILE A 2 9.10 3.26 -7.90
CA ILE A 2 7.64 3.48 -7.67
C ILE A 2 7.03 2.50 -6.65
N LEU A 3 7.53 1.27 -6.57
CA LEU A 3 7.09 0.25 -5.59
C LEU A 3 7.28 0.72 -4.14
N PHE A 4 8.39 1.41 -3.86
CA PHE A 4 8.63 1.98 -2.54
C PHE A 4 7.58 3.04 -2.18
N TRP A 5 7.20 3.89 -3.14
CA TRP A 5 6.18 4.91 -2.94
C TRP A 5 4.79 4.32 -2.75
N LEU A 6 4.45 3.23 -3.45
CA LEU A 6 3.17 2.53 -3.26
C LEU A 6 2.97 2.06 -1.81
N ILE A 7 4.05 1.64 -1.15
CA ILE A 7 4.03 1.27 0.27
C ILE A 7 3.97 2.52 1.14
N LEU A 8 4.82 3.52 0.87
CA LEU A 8 4.99 4.68 1.75
C LEU A 8 3.77 5.61 1.78
N ILE A 9 3.01 5.71 0.68
CA ILE A 9 1.87 6.62 0.55
C ILE A 9 0.77 6.33 1.59
N PRO A 10 0.29 5.09 1.79
CA PRO A 10 -0.60 4.75 2.89
C PRO A 10 -0.08 5.17 4.27
N PHE A 11 1.19 4.90 4.58
CA PHE A 11 1.78 5.29 5.87
C PHE A 11 1.80 6.81 6.07
N LEU A 12 2.23 7.56 5.05
CA LEU A 12 2.21 9.02 5.08
C LEU A 12 0.79 9.57 5.17
N GLY A 13 -0.15 9.00 4.40
CA GLY A 13 -1.57 9.34 4.49
C GLY A 13 -2.12 9.11 5.90
N GLY A 14 -1.74 8.02 6.55
CA GLY A 14 -2.12 7.73 7.94
C GLY A 14 -1.59 8.76 8.93
N MET A 15 -0.32 9.14 8.81
CA MET A 15 0.26 10.20 9.64
C MET A 15 -0.41 11.56 9.40
N LEU A 16 -0.74 11.87 8.14
CA LEU A 16 -1.47 13.09 7.78
C LEU A 16 -2.89 13.08 8.35
N CYS A 17 -3.60 11.96 8.30
CA CYS A 17 -4.92 11.80 8.93
C CYS A 17 -4.87 12.14 10.42
N TRP A 18 -3.92 11.57 11.16
CA TRP A 18 -3.78 11.85 12.58
C TRP A 18 -3.44 13.31 12.89
N HIS A 19 -2.56 13.93 12.09
CA HIS A 19 -2.23 15.35 12.31
C HIS A 19 -3.39 16.28 11.95
N SER A 20 -4.10 15.98 10.85
CA SER A 20 -5.20 16.79 10.31
C SER A 20 -6.45 16.79 11.19
N GLU A 21 -6.56 15.86 12.13
CA GLU A 21 -7.63 15.82 13.13
C GLU A 21 -7.72 17.12 13.93
N ARG A 22 -6.58 17.81 14.12
CA ARG A 22 -6.53 19.12 14.78
C ARG A 22 -7.22 20.25 14.01
N TRP A 23 -7.40 20.07 12.70
CA TRP A 23 -8.01 21.07 11.81
C TRP A 23 -9.50 20.82 11.56
N GLY A 24 -10.01 19.65 11.97
CA GLY A 24 -11.42 19.30 11.91
C GLY A 24 -11.65 17.81 11.62
N GLU A 25 -12.80 17.30 12.06
CA GLU A 25 -13.15 15.88 11.97
C GLU A 25 -13.32 15.36 10.53
N GLN A 26 -13.59 16.25 9.57
CA GLN A 26 -13.77 15.88 8.17
C GLN A 26 -12.44 15.74 7.42
N ALA A 27 -11.38 16.42 7.86
CA ALA A 27 -10.10 16.43 7.14
C ALA A 27 -9.44 15.03 7.05
N PRO A 28 -9.37 14.22 8.13
CA PRO A 28 -8.80 12.88 8.06
C PRO A 28 -9.54 11.96 7.08
N ARG A 29 -10.87 12.09 6.99
CA ARG A 29 -11.70 11.25 6.11
C ARG A 29 -11.39 11.49 4.64
N TRP A 30 -11.27 12.75 4.25
CA TRP A 30 -10.89 13.14 2.89
C TRP A 30 -9.46 12.74 2.54
N ILE A 31 -8.51 12.88 3.49
CA ILE A 31 -7.12 12.46 3.28
C ILE A 31 -7.05 10.95 3.09
N ALA A 32 -7.75 10.17 3.92
CA ALA A 32 -7.78 8.72 3.79
C ALA A 32 -8.39 8.28 2.47
N LEU A 33 -9.51 8.87 2.07
CA LEU A 33 -10.16 8.58 0.80
C LEU A 33 -9.24 8.92 -0.38
N ALA A 34 -8.63 10.11 -0.37
CA ALA A 34 -7.70 10.53 -1.41
C ALA A 34 -6.48 9.61 -1.51
N THR A 35 -5.94 9.18 -0.36
CA THR A 35 -4.80 8.24 -0.29
C THR A 35 -5.16 6.90 -0.94
N MET A 36 -6.31 6.31 -0.60
CA MET A 36 -6.72 5.02 -1.15
C MET A 36 -7.09 5.11 -2.64
N LEU A 37 -7.77 6.19 -3.05
CA LEU A 37 -8.04 6.45 -4.46
C LEU A 37 -6.76 6.65 -5.26
N PHE A 38 -5.74 7.28 -4.67
CA PHE A 38 -4.44 7.44 -5.31
C PHE A 38 -3.75 6.08 -5.50
N VAL A 39 -3.73 5.22 -4.48
CA VAL A 39 -3.18 3.85 -4.58
C VAL A 39 -3.91 3.06 -5.67
N LEU A 40 -5.25 3.14 -5.70
CA LEU A 40 -6.06 2.50 -6.73
C LEU A 40 -5.75 3.05 -8.13
N ALA A 41 -5.66 4.37 -8.29
CA ALA A 41 -5.36 5.01 -9.57
C ALA A 41 -3.98 4.63 -10.08
N VAL A 42 -2.95 4.64 -9.21
CA VAL A 42 -1.60 4.17 -9.57
C VAL A 42 -1.64 2.71 -10.01
N SER A 43 -2.39 1.86 -9.31
CA SER A 43 -2.53 0.44 -9.67
C SER A 43 -3.19 0.27 -11.04
N VAL A 44 -4.24 1.04 -11.34
CA VAL A 44 -4.90 1.01 -12.66
C VAL A 44 -3.99 1.52 -13.78
N VAL A 45 -3.22 2.58 -13.52
CA VAL A 45 -2.24 3.11 -14.49
C VAL A 45 -1.13 2.08 -14.77
N LEU A 46 -0.60 1.44 -13.73
CA LEU A 46 0.37 0.36 -13.87
C LEU A 46 -0.20 -0.84 -14.63
N TRP A 47 -1.49 -1.13 -14.42
CA TRP A 47 -2.19 -2.18 -15.18
C TRP A 47 -2.34 -1.80 -16.65
N ALA A 48 -2.81 -0.59 -16.96
CA ALA A 48 -2.98 -0.15 -18.36
C ALA A 48 -1.65 -0.07 -19.15
N GLY A 49 -0.54 0.23 -18.46
CA GLY A 49 0.80 0.28 -19.07
C GLY A 49 1.57 -1.05 -19.05
N GLY A 50 1.04 -2.08 -18.41
CA GLY A 50 1.70 -3.38 -18.27
C GLY A 50 1.62 -4.20 -19.55
N ASP A 51 2.77 -4.63 -20.08
CA ASP A 51 2.80 -5.60 -21.17
C ASP A 51 2.65 -7.03 -20.61
N PHE A 52 1.39 -7.47 -20.46
CA PHE A 52 1.07 -8.82 -19.99
C PHE A 52 1.32 -9.91 -21.04
N SER A 53 1.68 -9.55 -22.27
CA SER A 53 1.95 -10.51 -23.35
C SER A 53 3.34 -11.14 -23.24
N ALA A 54 4.28 -10.48 -22.54
CA ALA A 54 5.62 -11.00 -22.24
C ALA A 54 5.62 -12.07 -21.13
N TYR A 55 4.48 -12.28 -20.45
CA TYR A 55 4.32 -13.24 -19.36
C TYR A 55 4.22 -14.67 -19.91
N GLY A 56 5.37 -15.29 -20.18
CA GLY A 56 5.45 -16.66 -20.70
C GLY A 56 6.73 -16.99 -21.47
N ALA A 57 7.49 -15.98 -21.92
CA ALA A 57 8.69 -16.17 -22.74
C ALA A 57 10.01 -16.23 -21.94
N GLY A 58 9.96 -16.30 -20.60
CA GLY A 58 11.16 -16.48 -19.75
C GLY A 58 12.07 -15.25 -19.61
N GLU A 59 11.79 -14.13 -20.29
CA GLU A 59 12.72 -12.99 -20.32
C GLU A 59 12.54 -11.99 -19.15
N ARG A 60 11.34 -11.86 -18.57
CA ARG A 60 11.08 -10.98 -17.39
C ARG A 60 9.97 -11.52 -16.50
N PRO A 61 10.28 -12.09 -15.32
CA PRO A 61 9.25 -12.61 -14.40
C PRO A 61 8.45 -11.51 -13.70
N TRP A 62 8.94 -10.27 -13.65
CA TRP A 62 8.31 -9.15 -12.94
C TRP A 62 8.02 -7.98 -13.87
N LEU A 63 6.87 -7.32 -13.68
CA LEU A 63 6.52 -6.07 -14.37
C LEU A 63 7.42 -4.92 -13.91
N LEU A 64 7.68 -4.87 -12.61
CA LEU A 64 8.58 -3.92 -11.97
C LEU A 64 9.35 -4.63 -10.87
N GLU A 65 10.62 -4.27 -10.71
CA GLU A 65 11.49 -4.82 -9.68
C GLU A 65 12.36 -3.71 -9.10
N TRP A 66 12.59 -3.77 -7.79
CA TRP A 66 13.47 -2.86 -7.08
C TRP A 66 14.15 -3.59 -5.93
N ARG A 67 15.48 -3.54 -5.92
CA ARG A 67 16.32 -4.20 -4.93
C ARG A 67 17.32 -3.22 -4.32
N VAL A 68 17.44 -3.24 -3.00
CA VAL A 68 18.46 -2.50 -2.26
C VAL A 68 19.01 -3.38 -1.13
N PRO A 69 20.33 -3.50 -0.95
CA PRO A 69 20.90 -4.25 0.17
C PRO A 69 20.46 -3.65 1.51
N TRP A 70 19.98 -4.49 2.43
CA TRP A 70 19.54 -4.03 3.76
C TRP A 70 20.39 -4.60 4.89
N ILE A 71 20.51 -5.93 4.98
CA ILE A 71 21.37 -6.60 5.97
C ILE A 71 22.27 -7.61 5.25
N PRO A 72 23.38 -7.14 4.63
CA PRO A 72 24.22 -7.96 3.76
C PRO A 72 24.78 -9.21 4.44
N ARG A 73 25.04 -9.15 5.75
CA ARG A 73 25.55 -10.28 6.54
C ARG A 73 24.64 -11.52 6.49
N PHE A 74 23.33 -11.30 6.36
CA PHE A 74 22.34 -12.38 6.28
C PHE A 74 21.80 -12.56 4.85
N GLY A 75 22.34 -11.85 3.87
CA GLY A 75 21.83 -11.86 2.50
C GLY A 75 20.45 -11.23 2.34
N ILE A 76 20.04 -10.37 3.29
CA ILE A 76 18.70 -9.77 3.32
C ILE A 76 18.69 -8.47 2.53
N GLU A 77 17.72 -8.33 1.66
CA GLU A 77 17.54 -7.19 0.77
C GLU A 77 16.14 -6.59 0.92
N ILE A 78 16.02 -5.28 0.70
CA ILE A 78 14.71 -4.69 0.38
C ILE A 78 14.43 -5.07 -1.07
N HIS A 79 13.86 -6.26 -1.25
CA HIS A 79 13.49 -6.79 -2.53
C HIS A 79 11.98 -6.64 -2.72
N LEU A 80 11.59 -5.64 -3.51
CA LEU A 80 10.22 -5.39 -3.92
C LEU A 80 10.05 -5.76 -5.39
N ALA A 81 9.04 -6.56 -5.71
CA ALA A 81 8.68 -6.86 -7.07
C ALA A 81 7.16 -6.80 -7.25
N LEU A 82 6.74 -6.51 -8.48
CA LEU A 82 5.35 -6.45 -8.87
C LEU A 82 5.13 -7.40 -10.04
N ASP A 83 4.23 -8.35 -9.86
CA ASP A 83 3.69 -9.22 -10.92
C ASP A 83 2.22 -8.88 -11.21
N GLY A 84 1.63 -9.62 -12.16
CA GLY A 84 0.22 -9.45 -12.51
C GLY A 84 -0.74 -9.78 -11.36
N LEU A 85 -0.40 -10.76 -10.51
CA LEU A 85 -1.23 -11.15 -9.37
C LEU A 85 -1.20 -10.07 -8.28
N SER A 86 -0.01 -9.63 -7.87
CA SER A 86 0.18 -8.59 -6.85
C SER A 86 -0.48 -7.29 -7.29
N LEU A 87 -0.43 -6.96 -8.57
CA LEU A 87 -1.11 -5.78 -9.10
C LEU A 87 -2.63 -5.83 -8.91
N ILE A 88 -3.27 -6.97 -9.19
CA ILE A 88 -4.70 -7.17 -8.96
C ILE A 88 -5.02 -7.06 -7.46
N LEU A 89 -4.20 -7.66 -6.61
CA LEU A 89 -4.39 -7.64 -5.16
C LEU A 89 -4.20 -6.24 -4.56
N ILE A 90 -3.22 -5.47 -5.02
CA ILE A 90 -3.01 -4.08 -4.59
C ILE A 90 -4.17 -3.19 -5.07
N ALA A 91 -4.65 -3.38 -6.30
CA ALA A 91 -5.84 -2.66 -6.80
C ALA A 91 -7.07 -2.99 -5.94
N LEU A 92 -7.27 -4.26 -5.58
CA LEU A 92 -8.34 -4.68 -4.69
C LEU A 92 -8.21 -4.04 -3.30
N THR A 93 -7.01 -4.01 -2.72
CA THR A 93 -6.72 -3.32 -1.45
C THR A 93 -7.04 -1.83 -1.53
N GLY A 94 -6.67 -1.18 -2.63
CA GLY A 94 -7.03 0.22 -2.92
C GLY A 94 -8.53 0.45 -2.92
N PHE A 95 -9.25 -0.38 -3.67
CA PHE A 95 -10.71 -0.31 -3.82
C PHE A 95 -11.44 -0.58 -2.49
N LEU A 96 -11.11 -1.68 -1.82
CA LEU A 96 -11.72 -2.03 -0.53
C LEU A 96 -11.37 -1.02 0.56
N GLY A 97 -10.16 -0.47 0.56
CA GLY A 97 -9.78 0.60 1.49
C GLY A 97 -10.58 1.88 1.27
N ALA A 98 -10.83 2.27 0.02
CA ALA A 98 -11.70 3.42 -0.28
C ALA A 98 -13.14 3.17 0.19
N LEU A 99 -13.67 1.96 -0.03
CA LEU A 99 -15.00 1.58 0.49
C LEU A 99 -15.05 1.56 2.02
N ALA A 100 -14.00 1.06 2.68
CA ALA A 100 -13.91 1.04 4.15
C ALA A 100 -13.97 2.46 4.72
N VAL A 101 -13.25 3.41 4.11
CA VAL A 101 -13.33 4.83 4.49
C VAL A 101 -14.74 5.37 4.32
N LEU A 102 -15.39 5.11 3.17
CA LEU A 102 -16.77 5.57 2.91
C LEU A 102 -17.80 4.96 3.86
N CYS A 103 -17.68 3.67 4.20
CA CYS A 103 -18.55 3.01 5.17
C CYS A 103 -18.39 3.60 6.58
N SER A 104 -17.16 3.91 6.98
CA SER A 104 -16.87 4.49 8.31
C SER A 104 -17.27 5.96 8.45
N TRP A 105 -17.73 6.62 7.38
CA TRP A 105 -17.86 8.08 7.31
C TRP A 105 -18.83 8.69 8.32
N LYS A 106 -19.88 7.97 8.72
CA LYS A 106 -20.86 8.44 9.70
C LYS A 106 -20.75 7.74 11.06
N GLU A 107 -20.11 6.57 11.10
CA GLU A 107 -20.03 5.74 12.29
C GLU A 107 -18.91 6.19 13.26
N ILE A 108 -17.78 6.65 12.72
CA ILE A 108 -16.63 7.04 13.55
C ILE A 108 -16.74 8.52 13.92
N VAL A 109 -17.06 8.78 15.18
CA VAL A 109 -17.25 10.14 15.73
C VAL A 109 -16.12 10.52 16.70
N GLU A 110 -15.52 9.55 17.40
CA GLU A 110 -14.40 9.80 18.30
C GLU A 110 -13.07 9.40 17.66
N ARG A 111 -12.05 10.26 17.84
CA ARG A 111 -10.66 10.01 17.40
C ARG A 111 -10.55 9.61 15.91
N VAL A 112 -11.28 10.31 15.05
CA VAL A 112 -11.39 10.06 13.61
C VAL A 112 -10.01 10.00 12.94
N GLY A 113 -9.08 10.87 13.36
CA GLY A 113 -7.72 10.89 12.82
C GLY A 113 -6.94 9.62 13.17
N PHE A 114 -7.02 9.20 14.42
CA PHE A 114 -6.36 7.98 14.88
C PHE A 114 -6.96 6.73 14.23
N PHE A 115 -8.28 6.65 14.07
CA PHE A 115 -8.92 5.54 13.36
C PHE A 115 -8.40 5.40 11.92
N HIS A 116 -8.38 6.50 11.15
CA HIS A 116 -7.90 6.47 9.77
C HIS A 116 -6.39 6.27 9.67
N LEU A 117 -5.60 6.67 10.67
CA LEU A 117 -4.19 6.29 10.76
C LEU A 117 -4.04 4.77 10.80
N ASN A 118 -4.72 4.10 11.74
CA ASN A 118 -4.63 2.65 11.89
C ASN A 118 -5.12 1.93 10.63
N LEU A 119 -6.26 2.38 10.06
CA LEU A 119 -6.78 1.83 8.82
C LEU A 119 -5.76 1.90 7.68
N LEU A 120 -5.11 3.05 7.48
CA LEU A 120 -4.13 3.22 6.41
C LEU A 120 -2.82 2.47 6.68
N PHE A 121 -2.42 2.29 7.94
CA PHE A 121 -1.25 1.48 8.30
C PHE A 121 -1.47 0.01 7.99
N VAL A 122 -2.65 -0.54 8.33
CA VAL A 122 -3.03 -1.91 7.97
C VAL A 122 -3.00 -2.08 6.45
N LEU A 123 -3.63 -1.16 5.70
CA LEU A 123 -3.65 -1.22 4.24
C LEU A 123 -2.26 -1.06 3.63
N GLY A 124 -1.41 -0.20 4.19
CA GLY A 124 -0.01 -0.03 3.79
C GLY A 124 0.82 -1.30 4.03
N GLY A 125 0.59 -1.97 5.16
CA GLY A 125 1.17 -3.28 5.46
C GLY A 125 0.76 -4.32 4.43
N VAL A 126 -0.54 -4.42 4.11
CA VAL A 126 -1.06 -5.34 3.08
C VAL A 126 -0.42 -5.09 1.71
N VAL A 127 -0.26 -3.82 1.29
CA VAL A 127 0.46 -3.49 0.05
C VAL A 127 1.92 -3.94 0.11
N GLY A 128 2.59 -3.76 1.26
CA GLY A 128 3.94 -4.24 1.48
C GLY A 128 4.06 -5.77 1.40
N VAL A 129 3.11 -6.51 1.97
CA VAL A 129 3.04 -7.99 1.92
C VAL A 129 2.98 -8.48 0.47
N PHE A 130 2.20 -7.83 -0.40
CA PHE A 130 2.10 -8.23 -1.81
C PHE A 130 3.32 -7.85 -2.65
N LEU A 131 4.10 -6.85 -2.23
CA LEU A 131 5.29 -6.42 -2.97
C LEU A 131 6.58 -7.09 -2.51
N ALA A 132 6.65 -7.56 -1.27
CA ALA A 132 7.87 -8.09 -0.68
C ALA A 132 8.19 -9.51 -1.16
N LEU A 133 9.37 -9.69 -1.76
CA LEU A 133 9.89 -11.02 -2.13
C LEU A 133 10.92 -11.57 -1.14
N ASP A 134 11.57 -10.71 -0.36
CA ASP A 134 12.43 -11.15 0.74
C ASP A 134 11.58 -11.63 1.92
N LEU A 135 11.87 -12.81 2.46
CA LEU A 135 11.08 -13.44 3.52
C LEU A 135 11.05 -12.62 4.82
N LEU A 136 12.16 -11.96 5.20
CA LEU A 136 12.17 -11.13 6.39
C LEU A 136 11.34 -9.86 6.17
N LEU A 137 11.45 -9.26 4.98
CA LEU A 137 10.66 -8.08 4.63
C LEU A 137 9.16 -8.40 4.56
N PHE A 138 8.80 -9.54 3.97
CA PHE A 138 7.43 -10.05 3.96
C PHE A 138 6.89 -10.23 5.38
N PHE A 139 7.67 -10.90 6.25
CA PHE A 139 7.29 -11.10 7.65
C PHE A 139 7.11 -9.78 8.39
N LEU A 140 7.98 -8.79 8.15
CA LEU A 140 7.85 -7.46 8.75
C LEU A 140 6.53 -6.80 8.36
N PHE A 141 6.17 -6.78 7.08
CA PHE A 141 4.90 -6.19 6.63
C PHE A 141 3.68 -6.98 7.12
N TRP A 142 3.81 -8.30 7.23
CA TRP A 142 2.79 -9.17 7.79
C TRP A 142 2.47 -8.80 9.24
N GLU A 143 3.49 -8.62 10.08
CA GLU A 143 3.29 -8.20 11.47
C GLU A 143 2.74 -6.76 11.55
N VAL A 144 3.22 -5.85 10.71
CA VAL A 144 2.75 -4.45 10.68
C VAL A 144 1.25 -4.34 10.36
N MET A 145 0.69 -5.21 9.52
CA MET A 145 -0.76 -5.19 9.24
C MET A 145 -1.62 -5.81 10.34
N LEU A 146 -1.03 -6.57 11.28
CA LEU A 146 -1.75 -7.22 12.38
C LEU A 146 -1.83 -6.36 13.65
N VAL A 147 -0.87 -5.45 13.83
CA VAL A 147 -0.79 -4.52 14.97
C VAL A 147 -1.74 -3.35 14.79
#